data_AF-A0A9E3NNY8-F1
#
_entry.id   AF-A0A9E3NNY8-F1
#
_cell.length_a   1.000
_cell.length_b   1.000
_cell.length_c   1.000
_cell.angle_alpha   90.00
_cell.angle_beta   90.00
_cell.angle_gamma   90.00
#
_symmetry.space_group_name_H-M   'P 1'
#
loop_
_entity.id
_entity.type
_entity.pdbx_description
1 polymer ?
#
loop_
_entity_poly.entity_id
_entity_poly.type
_entity_poly.pdbx_seq_one_letter_code
_entity_poly.pdbx_strand_id
1 'polypeptide(L)'
;MSVRLSLVALCLAVAACSGATTSDLTASSSGASGSSGSSGSSGATPSGPDTPPDVTFGGAAGGCSNVFLYRASADGAQFITIEADREKLGMKLGQKRTFDLAQATEGLTVGVDVFARAPSESQYCTDFRSDHQLPTPWRAEAGTLILELSENADANGIYRASVRLRDVRLVGPNRGTSVIVPKVELEDVRVGWLPG
;
A
#
# COMPACT_ATOMS: atom_id res chain seq x y z
N MET A 1 -18.79 13.93 -47.17
CA MET A 1 -17.79 12.88 -47.46
C MET A 1 -17.99 11.76 -46.45
N SER A 2 -18.32 10.57 -46.95
CA SER A 2 -18.85 9.45 -46.19
C SER A 2 -17.80 8.65 -45.41
N VAL A 3 -18.16 8.35 -44.16
CA VAL A 3 -18.05 7.10 -43.37
C VAL A 3 -17.01 6.06 -43.83
N ARG A 4 -16.15 5.62 -42.90
CA ARG A 4 -15.91 4.17 -42.65
C ARG A 4 -15.66 3.89 -41.16
N LEU A 5 -16.63 3.17 -40.59
CA LEU A 5 -16.66 2.51 -39.29
C LEU A 5 -15.99 1.13 -39.47
N SER A 6 -14.89 0.84 -38.76
CA SER A 6 -14.29 -0.50 -38.77
C SER A 6 -14.61 -1.22 -37.46
N LEU A 7 -15.61 -2.08 -37.56
CA LEU A 7 -15.95 -3.16 -36.64
C LEU A 7 -14.95 -4.30 -36.87
N VAL A 8 -14.21 -4.76 -35.85
CA VAL A 8 -13.47 -6.04 -35.93
C VAL A 8 -13.78 -6.88 -34.70
N ALA A 9 -14.03 -8.15 -35.00
CA ALA A 9 -14.79 -9.11 -34.24
C ALA A 9 -13.98 -9.86 -33.16
N LEU A 10 -14.66 -10.08 -32.05
CA LEU A 10 -14.87 -11.36 -31.35
C LEU A 10 -13.98 -12.55 -31.77
N CYS A 11 -13.14 -13.03 -30.85
CA CYS A 11 -12.70 -14.43 -30.82
C CYS A 11 -12.94 -15.01 -29.43
N LEU A 12 -13.97 -15.85 -29.36
CA LEU A 12 -14.29 -16.74 -28.25
C LEU A 12 -13.36 -17.96 -28.33
N ALA A 13 -12.68 -18.33 -27.24
CA ALA A 13 -12.08 -19.66 -27.10
C ALA A 13 -12.40 -20.21 -25.70
N VAL A 14 -13.32 -21.16 -25.68
CA VAL A 14 -13.68 -21.99 -24.54
C VAL A 14 -12.73 -23.17 -24.51
N ALA A 15 -12.02 -23.37 -23.39
CA ALA A 15 -11.31 -24.62 -23.11
C ALA A 15 -11.79 -25.17 -21.77
N ALA A 16 -12.67 -26.17 -21.85
CA ALA A 16 -13.08 -26.99 -20.73
C ALA A 16 -12.07 -28.15 -20.58
N CYS A 17 -11.43 -28.26 -19.41
CA CYS A 17 -10.73 -29.48 -19.00
C CYS A 17 -11.38 -30.00 -17.72
N SER A 18 -12.17 -31.06 -17.90
CA SER A 18 -12.68 -31.92 -16.84
C SER A 18 -11.56 -32.86 -16.37
N GLY A 19 -11.32 -32.91 -15.07
CA GLY A 19 -10.38 -33.85 -14.45
C GLY A 19 -10.79 -34.15 -13.01
N ALA A 20 -11.58 -35.21 -12.84
CA ALA A 20 -11.94 -35.76 -11.54
C ALA A 20 -10.85 -36.73 -11.07
N THR A 21 -10.43 -36.64 -9.81
CA THR A 21 -9.85 -37.79 -9.10
C THR A 21 -10.14 -37.67 -7.61
N THR A 22 -10.94 -38.61 -7.13
CA THR A 22 -11.23 -38.92 -5.73
C THR A 22 -10.04 -39.62 -5.09
N SER A 23 -9.71 -39.30 -3.84
CA SER A 23 -9.05 -40.24 -2.93
C SER A 23 -9.48 -39.93 -1.50
N ASP A 24 -9.99 -40.99 -0.89
CA ASP A 24 -10.68 -41.04 0.39
C ASP A 24 -9.71 -41.07 1.59
N LEU A 25 -10.32 -40.83 2.74
CA LEU A 25 -9.80 -40.65 4.08
C LEU A 25 -9.00 -41.84 4.65
N THR A 26 -8.01 -41.56 5.51
CA THR A 26 -7.82 -42.37 6.72
C THR A 26 -7.24 -41.54 7.87
N ALA A 27 -7.94 -41.60 9.00
CA ALA A 27 -7.64 -40.92 10.25
C ALA A 27 -6.58 -41.67 11.08
N SER A 28 -5.86 -40.95 11.96
CA SER A 28 -5.69 -41.33 13.37
C SER A 28 -4.98 -40.24 14.18
N SER A 29 -5.39 -40.17 15.43
CA SER A 29 -5.26 -39.08 16.39
C SER A 29 -4.15 -39.31 17.43
N SER A 30 -3.95 -38.28 18.27
CA SER A 30 -3.62 -38.28 19.71
C SER A 30 -2.17 -37.98 20.13
N GLY A 31 -2.02 -36.92 20.95
CA GLY A 31 -0.81 -36.60 21.74
C GLY A 31 -0.60 -35.08 21.88
N ALA A 32 -1.39 -34.36 22.69
CA ALA A 32 -1.20 -34.11 24.12
C ALA A 32 -0.20 -32.98 24.48
N SER A 33 -0.77 -31.91 25.06
CA SER A 33 -0.29 -31.16 26.24
C SER A 33 0.93 -30.23 26.11
N GLY A 34 0.66 -28.92 26.10
CA GLY A 34 1.67 -27.88 26.29
C GLY A 34 1.05 -26.51 26.51
N SER A 35 0.35 -26.32 27.63
CA SER A 35 -0.21 -25.04 28.06
C SER A 35 0.92 -24.09 28.47
N SER A 36 1.27 -23.13 27.60
CA SER A 36 2.14 -21.99 27.94
C SER A 36 1.34 -20.70 27.77
N GLY A 37 1.37 -19.88 28.81
CA GLY A 37 0.46 -18.76 29.03
C GLY A 37 0.52 -17.70 27.93
N SER A 38 -0.63 -17.50 27.27
CA SER A 38 -0.89 -16.34 26.45
C SER A 38 -0.94 -15.10 27.34
N SER A 39 0.17 -14.38 27.42
CA SER A 39 0.15 -12.96 27.78
C SER A 39 -0.68 -12.27 26.70
N GLY A 40 -1.92 -11.94 27.06
CA GLY A 40 -2.84 -11.23 26.19
C GLY A 40 -2.26 -9.88 25.85
N SER A 41 -1.58 -9.79 24.71
CA SER A 41 -1.26 -8.54 24.07
C SER A 41 -2.59 -7.91 23.69
N SER A 42 -3.09 -7.02 24.55
CA SER A 42 -4.26 -6.21 24.29
C SER A 42 -3.95 -5.39 23.05
N GLY A 43 -4.33 -5.90 21.88
CA GLY A 43 -4.14 -5.23 20.61
C GLY A 43 -4.72 -3.84 20.72
N ALA A 44 -3.83 -2.84 20.71
CA ALA A 44 -4.22 -1.47 20.85
C ALA A 44 -5.23 -1.14 19.74
N THR A 45 -6.44 -0.75 20.15
CA THR A 45 -7.50 -0.44 19.20
C THR A 45 -7.13 0.86 18.48
N PRO A 46 -7.27 0.95 17.15
CA PRO A 46 -7.10 2.20 16.43
C PRO A 46 -7.92 3.31 17.08
N SER A 47 -7.32 4.49 17.20
CA SER A 47 -7.94 5.66 17.87
C SER A 47 -8.28 6.79 16.91
N GLY A 48 -8.02 6.60 15.62
CA GLY A 48 -8.37 7.56 14.58
C GLY A 48 -9.87 7.52 14.26
N PRO A 49 -10.37 8.55 13.55
CA PRO A 49 -11.75 8.58 13.10
C PRO A 49 -11.99 7.55 12.00
N ASP A 50 -13.21 7.00 11.95
CA ASP A 50 -13.69 6.14 10.87
C ASP A 50 -14.19 6.93 9.65
N THR A 51 -14.04 8.26 9.68
CA THR A 51 -14.45 9.15 8.60
C THR A 51 -13.56 8.94 7.38
N PRO A 52 -14.11 8.94 6.15
CA PRO A 52 -13.32 8.94 4.94
C PRO A 52 -12.24 10.03 4.95
N PRO A 53 -11.01 9.72 4.51
CA PRO A 53 -9.96 10.71 4.43
C PRO A 53 -10.32 11.79 3.40
N ASP A 54 -9.71 12.96 3.57
CA ASP A 54 -9.63 13.96 2.52
C ASP A 54 -8.82 13.38 1.34
N VAL A 55 -9.18 13.79 0.14
CA VAL A 55 -8.54 13.35 -1.11
C VAL A 55 -7.41 14.30 -1.54
N THR A 56 -7.09 15.31 -0.73
CA THR A 56 -6.08 16.33 -1.01
C THR A 56 -4.86 16.22 -0.09
N PHE A 57 -3.70 15.95 -0.71
CA PHE A 57 -2.42 15.78 0.00
C PHE A 57 -1.43 16.86 -0.43
N GLY A 58 -1.61 18.06 0.13
CA GLY A 58 -0.79 19.24 -0.16
C GLY A 58 0.35 19.51 0.83
N GLY A 59 0.47 18.70 1.88
CA GLY A 59 1.42 18.89 2.97
C GLY A 59 2.83 18.37 2.67
N ALA A 60 3.61 18.23 3.75
CA ALA A 60 4.98 17.72 3.72
C ALA A 60 5.04 16.29 3.15
N ALA A 61 6.10 16.00 2.40
CA ALA A 61 6.38 14.67 1.86
C ALA A 61 7.75 14.19 2.36
N GLY A 62 7.89 12.88 2.55
CA GLY A 62 9.12 12.28 3.00
C GLY A 62 9.19 10.79 2.67
N GLY A 63 10.34 10.19 2.94
CA GLY A 63 10.56 8.77 2.70
C GLY A 63 11.78 8.23 3.42
N CYS A 64 11.84 6.91 3.52
CA CYS A 64 12.90 6.16 4.19
C CYS A 64 12.87 4.67 3.79
N SER A 65 13.81 3.89 4.34
CA SER A 65 13.93 2.45 4.11
C SER A 65 14.12 2.13 2.62
N ASN A 66 13.73 0.94 2.16
CA ASN A 66 13.86 0.55 0.77
C ASN A 66 13.03 1.47 -0.15
N VAL A 67 11.70 1.49 -0.03
CA VAL A 67 10.81 2.45 -0.70
C VAL A 67 9.58 2.68 0.18
N PHE A 68 9.74 3.40 1.29
CA PHE A 68 8.60 3.95 2.02
C PHE A 68 8.48 5.43 1.70
N LEU A 69 7.34 5.87 1.19
CA LEU A 69 7.02 7.27 0.94
C LEU A 69 5.74 7.65 1.67
N TYR A 70 5.66 8.90 2.07
CA TYR A 70 4.43 9.47 2.59
C TYR A 70 4.24 10.91 2.14
N ARG A 71 2.98 11.36 2.15
CA ARG A 71 2.62 12.78 2.02
C ARG A 71 1.49 13.13 2.96
N ALA A 72 1.64 14.22 3.70
CA ALA A 72 0.64 14.71 4.63
C ALA A 72 -0.48 15.47 3.89
N SER A 73 -1.68 15.47 4.48
CA SER A 73 -2.73 16.46 4.22
C SER A 73 -2.27 17.85 4.68
N ALA A 74 -3.02 18.89 4.29
CA ALA A 74 -2.69 20.27 4.67
C ALA A 74 -2.74 20.53 6.18
N ASP A 75 -3.63 19.82 6.90
CA ASP A 75 -3.76 19.88 8.35
C ASP A 75 -2.80 18.93 9.10
N GLY A 76 -2.08 18.06 8.40
CA GLY A 76 -1.17 17.09 8.98
C GLY A 76 -1.84 15.95 9.76
N ALA A 77 -3.17 15.82 9.69
CA ALA A 77 -3.90 14.75 10.38
C ALA A 77 -4.01 13.47 9.55
N GLN A 78 -3.64 13.50 8.26
CA GLN A 78 -3.77 12.37 7.36
C GLN A 78 -2.51 12.21 6.54
N PHE A 79 -2.12 10.97 6.28
CA PHE A 79 -0.92 10.66 5.53
C PHE A 79 -1.21 9.60 4.50
N ILE A 80 -1.07 9.92 3.22
CA ILE A 80 -1.02 8.88 2.19
C ILE A 80 0.33 8.19 2.29
N THR A 81 0.33 6.87 2.40
CA THR A 81 1.51 6.05 2.59
C THR A 81 1.65 5.05 1.45
N ILE A 82 2.89 4.89 0.99
CA ILE A 82 3.27 3.96 -0.06
C ILE A 82 4.47 3.18 0.43
N GLU A 83 4.28 1.89 0.63
CA GLU A 83 5.34 0.96 0.98
C GLU A 83 5.57 0.01 -0.19
N ALA A 84 6.79 0.01 -0.70
CA ALA A 84 7.23 -0.85 -1.78
C ALA A 84 8.54 -1.55 -1.40
N ASP A 85 8.51 -2.88 -1.41
CA ASP A 85 9.70 -3.71 -1.28
C ASP A 85 10.31 -3.89 -2.68
N ARG A 86 11.39 -3.16 -2.92
CA ARG A 86 12.08 -3.16 -4.22
C ARG A 86 12.46 -4.57 -4.68
N GLU A 87 12.89 -5.44 -3.76
CA GLU A 87 13.38 -6.78 -4.10
C GLU A 87 12.23 -7.71 -4.46
N LYS A 88 11.15 -7.70 -3.66
CA LYS A 88 9.94 -8.48 -3.96
C LYS A 88 9.26 -8.03 -5.24
N LEU A 89 9.30 -6.73 -5.53
CA LEU A 89 8.80 -6.17 -6.77
C LEU A 89 9.75 -6.34 -7.95
N GLY A 90 10.95 -6.91 -7.75
CA GLY A 90 11.95 -7.12 -8.80
C GLY A 90 12.38 -5.83 -9.50
N MET A 91 12.34 -4.70 -8.79
CA MET A 91 12.67 -3.39 -9.33
C MET A 91 14.16 -3.08 -9.17
N LYS A 92 14.74 -2.42 -10.16
CA LYS A 92 16.12 -1.90 -10.12
C LYS A 92 16.12 -0.38 -10.16
N LEU A 93 17.22 0.23 -9.74
CA LEU A 93 17.44 1.67 -9.93
C LEU A 93 17.34 2.03 -11.42
N GLY A 94 16.79 3.21 -11.72
CA GLY A 94 16.53 3.69 -13.08
C GLY A 94 15.30 3.07 -13.74
N GLN A 95 14.56 2.18 -13.05
CA GLN A 95 13.36 1.58 -13.60
C GLN A 95 12.10 2.36 -13.22
N LYS A 96 11.15 2.32 -14.16
CA LYS A 96 9.78 2.77 -14.00
C LYS A 96 8.84 1.59 -14.17
N ARG A 97 7.91 1.40 -13.24
CA ARG A 97 6.93 0.32 -13.28
C ARG A 97 5.55 0.81 -12.90
N THR A 98 4.55 0.27 -13.57
CA THR A 98 3.13 0.52 -13.30
C THR A 98 2.54 -0.72 -12.63
N PHE A 99 1.73 -0.50 -11.60
CA PHE A 99 1.05 -1.50 -10.81
C PHE A 99 -0.45 -1.22 -10.81
N ASP A 100 -1.24 -2.28 -11.01
CA ASP A 100 -2.67 -2.27 -10.78
C ASP A 100 -2.94 -2.67 -9.33
N LEU A 101 -3.50 -1.77 -8.54
CA LEU A 101 -3.75 -1.99 -7.11
C LEU A 101 -4.88 -2.99 -6.85
N ALA A 102 -5.67 -3.35 -7.87
CA ALA A 102 -6.63 -4.45 -7.77
C ALA A 102 -5.95 -5.82 -7.81
N GLN A 103 -4.72 -5.89 -8.32
CA GLN A 103 -3.89 -7.08 -8.28
C GLN A 103 -3.07 -7.02 -6.99
N ALA A 104 -3.44 -7.84 -6.00
CA ALA A 104 -2.70 -7.96 -4.75
C ALA A 104 -1.23 -8.34 -5.04
N THR A 105 -0.38 -7.32 -5.12
CA THR A 105 1.02 -7.45 -5.52
C THR A 105 1.85 -7.57 -4.26
N GLU A 106 2.50 -8.72 -4.07
CA GLU A 106 3.35 -8.92 -2.90
C GLU A 106 4.46 -7.86 -2.83
N GLY A 107 4.65 -7.28 -1.64
CA GLY A 107 5.64 -6.23 -1.44
C GLY A 107 5.17 -4.85 -1.87
N LEU A 108 3.89 -4.64 -2.20
CA LEU A 108 3.32 -3.32 -2.42
C LEU A 108 2.13 -3.09 -1.49
N THR A 109 2.15 -1.98 -0.75
CA THR A 109 1.02 -1.51 0.06
C THR A 109 0.81 -0.02 -0.16
N VAL A 110 -0.42 0.37 -0.43
CA VAL A 110 -0.84 1.77 -0.55
C VAL A 110 -2.00 2.00 0.41
N GLY A 111 -1.95 3.10 1.14
CA GLY A 111 -2.99 3.40 2.11
C GLY A 111 -3.02 4.87 2.50
N VAL A 112 -3.97 5.19 3.37
CA VAL A 112 -3.99 6.45 4.10
C VAL A 112 -4.11 6.13 5.57
N ASP A 113 -3.27 6.73 6.39
CA ASP A 113 -3.37 6.67 7.83
C ASP A 113 -4.02 7.96 8.32
N VAL A 114 -5.17 7.83 9.01
CA VAL A 114 -5.98 8.96 9.48
C VAL A 114 -5.87 9.07 11.00
N PHE A 115 -5.36 10.21 11.48
CA PHE A 115 -5.24 10.51 12.90
C PHE A 115 -6.41 11.42 13.33
N ALA A 116 -6.84 11.32 14.59
CA ALA A 116 -7.87 12.20 15.14
C ALA A 116 -7.40 13.65 15.34
N ARG A 117 -6.08 13.88 15.36
CA ARG A 117 -5.43 15.20 15.34
C ARG A 117 -4.08 15.08 14.66
N ALA A 118 -3.54 16.20 14.20
CA ALA A 118 -2.17 16.24 13.71
C ALA A 118 -1.21 15.71 14.80
N PRO A 119 -0.39 14.69 14.50
CA PRO A 119 0.58 14.18 15.45
C PRO A 119 1.60 15.25 15.81
N SER A 120 2.03 15.27 17.07
CA SER A 120 2.98 16.28 17.56
C SER A 120 4.42 16.08 17.06
N GLU A 121 4.73 14.88 16.56
CA GLU A 121 6.04 14.47 16.05
C GLU A 121 5.88 13.72 14.72
N SER A 122 7.00 13.57 13.98
CA SER A 122 7.03 12.76 12.76
C SER A 122 6.58 11.33 13.07
N GLN A 123 5.59 10.82 12.34
CA GLN A 123 5.09 9.46 12.55
C GLN A 123 5.88 8.40 11.79
N TYR A 124 6.62 8.83 10.78
CA TYR A 124 7.36 7.97 9.87
C TYR A 124 8.83 8.32 9.88
N CYS A 125 9.65 7.32 9.53
CA CYS A 125 11.10 7.48 9.35
C CYS A 125 11.83 7.98 10.61
N THR A 126 11.33 7.59 11.79
CA THR A 126 11.91 7.87 13.10
C THR A 126 11.92 6.58 13.92
N ASP A 127 12.93 6.41 14.76
CA ASP A 127 13.04 5.34 15.76
C ASP A 127 12.30 5.69 17.07
N PHE A 128 11.95 6.96 17.24
CA PHE A 128 11.26 7.48 18.41
C PHE A 128 9.83 7.94 18.08
N ARG A 129 8.88 7.61 18.97
CA ARG A 129 7.49 8.09 18.95
C ARG A 129 7.07 8.45 20.37
N SER A 130 6.83 9.74 20.66
CA SER A 130 6.23 10.14 21.95
C SER A 130 4.70 10.15 21.92
N ASP A 131 4.09 10.32 20.74
CA ASP A 131 2.65 10.31 20.58
C ASP A 131 2.13 8.88 20.45
N HIS A 132 1.31 8.44 21.41
CA HIS A 132 0.70 7.10 21.41
C HIS A 132 -0.55 7.00 20.53
N GLN A 133 -0.90 8.06 19.80
CA GLN A 133 -2.05 8.03 18.92
C GLN A 133 -1.84 7.05 17.77
N LEU A 134 -2.72 6.05 17.69
CA LEU A 134 -2.74 5.12 16.57
C LEU A 134 -3.65 5.64 15.46
N PRO A 135 -3.18 5.64 14.21
CA PRO A 135 -4.01 6.02 13.08
C PRO A 135 -5.09 4.97 12.82
N THR A 136 -6.16 5.40 12.16
CA THR A 136 -7.12 4.53 11.50
C THR A 136 -6.64 4.25 10.08
N PRO A 137 -6.28 2.99 9.76
CA PRO A 137 -5.75 2.65 8.45
C PRO A 137 -6.85 2.51 7.41
N TRP A 138 -6.64 3.16 6.27
CA TRP A 138 -7.36 2.94 5.01
C TRP A 138 -6.42 2.26 4.03
N ARG A 139 -6.92 1.31 3.25
CA ARG A 139 -6.10 0.50 2.34
C ARG A 139 -6.64 0.56 0.93
N ALA A 140 -5.73 0.66 -0.04
CA ALA A 140 -6.09 0.65 -1.45
C ALA A 140 -6.52 -0.75 -1.90
N GLU A 141 -7.61 -0.82 -2.65
CA GLU A 141 -8.10 -2.07 -3.28
C GLU A 141 -8.18 -1.98 -4.81
N ALA A 142 -8.05 -0.77 -5.38
CA ALA A 142 -8.08 -0.55 -6.81
C ALA A 142 -7.39 0.76 -7.17
N GLY A 143 -7.09 0.93 -8.46
CA GLY A 143 -6.44 2.12 -9.01
C GLY A 143 -5.09 1.78 -9.60
N THR A 144 -4.33 2.82 -9.96
CA THR A 144 -3.01 2.65 -10.59
C THR A 144 -1.95 3.35 -9.78
N LEU A 145 -0.83 2.65 -9.56
CA LEU A 145 0.39 3.21 -9.00
C LEU A 145 1.50 3.13 -10.05
N ILE A 146 2.16 4.24 -10.31
CA ILE A 146 3.37 4.31 -11.13
C ILE A 146 4.52 4.66 -10.19
N LEU A 147 5.50 3.76 -10.06
CA LEU A 147 6.71 3.95 -9.26
C LEU A 147 7.92 4.06 -10.18
N GLU A 148 8.74 5.06 -9.93
CA GLU A 148 9.98 5.33 -10.65
C GLU A 148 11.11 5.51 -9.65
N LEU A 149 12.21 4.80 -9.86
CA LEU A 149 13.41 4.91 -9.04
C LEU A 149 14.50 5.63 -9.84
N SER A 150 15.21 6.57 -9.23
CA SER A 150 16.35 7.21 -9.89
C SER A 150 17.43 6.18 -10.24
N GLU A 151 18.17 6.46 -11.31
CA GLU A 151 19.27 5.60 -11.77
C GLU A 151 20.43 5.57 -10.76
N ASN A 152 20.65 6.68 -10.07
CA ASN A 152 21.78 6.85 -9.17
C ASN A 152 21.33 6.77 -7.71
N ALA A 153 22.14 6.06 -6.92
CA ALA A 153 22.16 6.17 -5.47
C ALA A 153 23.43 6.92 -5.03
N ASP A 154 23.37 7.61 -3.91
CA ASP A 154 24.54 8.22 -3.29
C ASP A 154 25.44 7.17 -2.62
N ALA A 155 26.57 7.61 -2.05
CA ALA A 155 27.54 6.73 -1.39
C ALA A 155 26.95 5.96 -0.19
N ASN A 156 25.82 6.40 0.36
CA ASN A 156 25.13 5.74 1.46
C ASN A 156 23.98 4.83 0.96
N GLY A 157 23.86 4.63 -0.35
CA GLY A 157 22.78 3.84 -0.94
C GLY A 157 21.42 4.55 -0.94
N ILE A 158 21.41 5.87 -0.73
CA ILE A 158 20.19 6.69 -0.73
C ILE A 158 19.92 7.17 -2.15
N TYR A 159 18.68 7.07 -2.59
CA TYR A 159 18.26 7.41 -3.95
C TYR A 159 16.93 8.17 -3.94
N ARG A 160 16.42 8.51 -5.12
CA ARG A 160 15.15 9.24 -5.28
C ARG A 160 14.08 8.28 -5.81
N ALA A 161 12.87 8.42 -5.30
CA ALA A 161 11.70 7.71 -5.77
C ALA A 161 10.60 8.71 -6.11
N SER A 162 9.90 8.45 -7.21
CA SER A 162 8.74 9.21 -7.65
C SER A 162 7.55 8.27 -7.76
N VAL A 163 6.42 8.67 -7.20
CA VAL A 163 5.16 7.91 -7.22
C VAL A 163 4.05 8.76 -7.81
N ARG A 164 3.26 8.17 -8.70
CA ARG A 164 2.02 8.75 -9.21
C ARG A 164 0.89 7.77 -8.98
N LEU A 165 -0.12 8.21 -8.24
CA LEU A 165 -1.34 7.49 -7.96
C LEU A 165 -2.47 8.06 -8.83
N ARG A 166 -3.32 7.17 -9.34
CA ARG A 166 -4.52 7.55 -10.12
C ARG A 166 -5.70 6.69 -9.72
N ASP A 167 -6.84 7.36 -9.52
CA ASP A 167 -8.15 6.75 -9.26
C ASP A 167 -8.08 5.65 -8.19
N VAL A 168 -7.35 5.92 -7.10
CA VAL A 168 -7.11 4.94 -6.05
C VAL A 168 -8.35 4.83 -5.18
N ARG A 169 -8.95 3.64 -5.15
CA ARG A 169 -10.07 3.35 -4.24
C ARG A 169 -9.53 2.84 -2.92
N LEU A 170 -9.69 3.64 -1.89
CA LEU A 170 -9.37 3.30 -0.51
C LEU A 170 -10.62 2.73 0.18
N VAL A 171 -10.43 1.69 0.98
CA VAL A 171 -11.46 1.10 1.83
C VAL A 171 -11.04 1.28 3.29
N GLY A 172 -12.00 1.76 4.10
CA GLY A 172 -11.80 2.00 5.52
C GLY A 172 -11.98 0.73 6.36
N PRO A 173 -11.75 0.79 7.68
CA PRO A 173 -11.91 -0.35 8.58
C PRO A 173 -13.37 -0.84 8.66
N ASN A 174 -14.34 0.06 8.46
CA ASN A 174 -15.75 -0.26 8.47
C ASN A 174 -16.22 -0.70 7.08
N ARG A 175 -16.82 -1.91 7.03
CA ARG A 175 -17.34 -2.50 5.79
C ARG A 175 -18.26 -1.53 5.05
N GLY A 176 -18.02 -1.38 3.74
CA GLY A 176 -18.83 -0.55 2.86
C GLY A 176 -18.42 0.93 2.79
N THR A 177 -17.43 1.36 3.59
CA THR A 177 -16.90 2.73 3.49
C THR A 177 -15.73 2.78 2.53
N SER A 178 -15.83 3.61 1.49
CA SER A 178 -14.76 3.78 0.51
C SER A 178 -14.67 5.22 0.02
N VAL A 179 -13.50 5.61 -0.48
CA VAL A 179 -13.25 6.91 -1.10
C VAL A 179 -12.32 6.74 -2.29
N ILE A 180 -12.48 7.59 -3.31
CA ILE A 180 -11.61 7.61 -4.48
C ILE A 180 -10.67 8.81 -4.37
N VAL A 181 -9.37 8.53 -4.37
CA VAL A 181 -8.32 9.54 -4.47
C VAL A 181 -7.96 9.69 -5.96
N PRO A 182 -8.35 10.81 -6.61
CA PRO A 182 -8.25 10.91 -8.07
C PRO A 182 -6.80 10.96 -8.55
N LYS A 183 -5.95 11.70 -7.84
CA LYS A 183 -4.55 11.90 -8.22
C LYS A 183 -3.72 12.32 -7.02
N VAL A 184 -2.59 11.65 -6.84
CA VAL A 184 -1.52 12.09 -5.92
C VAL A 184 -0.17 11.88 -6.61
N GLU A 185 0.71 12.85 -6.49
CA GLU A 185 2.08 12.79 -7.03
C GLU A 185 3.07 13.09 -5.92
N LEU A 186 4.09 12.25 -5.78
CA LEU A 186 5.26 12.45 -4.96
C LEU A 186 6.44 12.40 -5.93
N GLU A 187 7.18 13.49 -6.07
CA GLU A 187 8.29 13.57 -7.02
C GLU A 187 9.60 13.76 -6.27
N ASP A 188 10.64 13.04 -6.71
CA ASP A 188 12.01 13.16 -6.22
C ASP A 188 12.14 13.03 -4.69
N VAL A 189 11.37 12.13 -4.09
CA VAL A 189 11.42 11.87 -2.64
C VAL A 189 12.66 11.04 -2.33
N ARG A 190 13.44 11.48 -1.35
CA ARG A 190 14.63 10.76 -0.89
C ARG A 190 14.21 9.51 -0.12
N VAL A 191 14.72 8.35 -0.52
CA VAL A 191 14.49 7.05 0.12
C VAL A 191 15.81 6.30 0.27
N GLY A 192 15.90 5.45 1.28
CA GLY A 192 17.12 4.75 1.68
C GLY A 192 17.18 4.58 3.18
N TRP A 193 18.14 3.77 3.65
CA TRP A 193 18.44 3.69 5.06
C TRP A 193 19.06 5.00 5.52
N LEU A 194 18.37 5.69 6.43
CA LEU A 194 18.93 6.83 7.16
C LEU A 194 19.34 6.28 8.53
N PRO A 195 20.64 6.25 8.89
CA PRO A 195 21.00 6.01 10.27
C PRO A 195 20.37 7.12 11.12
N GLY A 196 19.49 6.72 12.05
CA GLY A 196 18.97 7.61 13.09
C GLY A 196 20.07 8.04 14.04
#